data_AF-A0A3C1GQV6-F1
#
_entry.id   AF-A0A3C1GQV6-F1
#
_cell.length_a   1.000
_cell.length_b   1.000
_cell.length_c   1.000
_cell.angle_alpha   90.00
_cell.angle_beta   90.00
_cell.angle_gamma   90.00
#
_symmetry.space_group_name_H-M   'P 1'
#
loop_
_entity.id
_entity.type
_entity.pdbx_description
1 polymer ?
#
loop_
_entity_poly.entity_id
_entity_poly.type
_entity_poly.pdbx_seq_one_letter_code
_entity_poly.pdbx_strand_id
1 'polypeptide(L)'
;IAYGLYKSSQSSAPESITLQGQMQMKQTSIAAKVPGRIAQILVTEGDKVEAGQQLIEMDSPEINAKVNQARAGLDAAQSQLDKAENGARPQEIAQAKA
;
A
#
# COMPACT_ATOMS: atom_id res chain seq x y z
N ILE A 1 37.47 -71.00 0.32
CA ILE A 1 38.00 -69.69 0.76
C ILE A 1 37.61 -68.57 -0.22
N ALA A 2 37.62 -68.80 -1.54
CA ALA A 2 37.27 -67.78 -2.54
C ALA A 2 35.81 -67.29 -2.53
N TYR A 3 34.84 -68.14 -2.17
CA TYR A 3 33.41 -67.77 -2.23
C TYR A 3 32.97 -66.79 -1.13
N GLY A 4 33.74 -66.68 -0.04
CA GLY A 4 33.42 -65.78 1.08
C GLY A 4 33.75 -64.31 0.79
N LEU A 5 34.71 -64.05 -0.10
CA LEU A 5 35.17 -62.69 -0.42
C LEU A 5 34.27 -61.96 -1.42
N TYR A 6 33.35 -62.68 -2.09
CA TYR A 6 32.39 -62.06 -3.03
C TYR A 6 31.25 -61.33 -2.32
N LYS A 7 30.92 -61.70 -1.07
CA LYS A 7 29.82 -61.08 -0.32
C LYS A 7 30.22 -59.86 0.52
N SER A 8 31.51 -59.58 0.69
CA SER A 8 31.98 -58.48 1.55
C SER A 8 32.12 -57.13 0.84
N SER A 9 31.90 -57.08 -0.48
CA SER A 9 32.01 -55.86 -1.30
C SER A 9 30.67 -55.19 -1.60
N GLN A 10 29.57 -55.62 -0.98
CA GLN A 10 28.35 -54.79 -0.91
C GLN A 10 28.51 -53.79 0.23
N SER A 11 29.27 -52.72 -0.06
CA SER A 11 29.33 -51.52 0.75
C SER A 11 27.91 -51.04 1.04
N SER A 12 27.59 -50.94 2.33
CA SER A 12 26.42 -50.26 2.87
C SER A 12 26.44 -48.81 2.37
N ALA A 13 25.68 -48.50 1.33
CA ALA A 13 25.41 -47.12 0.97
C ALA A 13 24.69 -46.47 2.18
N PRO A 14 25.13 -45.28 2.64
CA PRO A 14 24.49 -44.62 3.75
C PRO A 14 23.02 -44.40 3.40
N GLU A 15 22.13 -44.90 4.26
CA GLU A 15 20.69 -44.76 4.12
C GLU A 15 20.35 -43.26 4.06
N SER A 16 20.06 -42.76 2.86
CA SER A 16 19.81 -41.33 2.65
C SER A 16 18.47 -40.98 3.26
N ILE A 17 18.49 -40.38 4.45
CA ILE A 17 17.30 -39.83 5.10
C ILE A 17 16.76 -38.71 4.20
N THR A 18 15.67 -39.01 3.49
CA THR A 18 14.96 -38.03 2.66
C THR A 18 14.04 -37.23 3.57
N LEU A 19 14.48 -36.06 4.01
CA LEU A 19 13.60 -35.10 4.68
C LEU A 19 12.73 -34.39 3.64
N GLN A 20 11.44 -34.69 3.64
CA GLN A 20 10.45 -33.90 2.90
C GLN A 20 9.93 -32.79 3.80
N GLY A 21 10.26 -31.54 3.45
CA GLY A 21 9.71 -30.35 4.07
C GLY A 21 8.74 -29.65 3.13
N GLN A 22 7.66 -29.09 3.67
CA GLN A 22 6.80 -28.19 2.93
C GLN A 22 7.20 -26.75 3.28
N MET A 23 7.56 -25.96 2.26
CA MET A 23 7.73 -24.52 2.44
C MET A 23 6.39 -23.82 2.22
N GLN A 24 5.95 -23.05 3.20
CA GLN A 24 4.77 -22.20 3.09
C GLN A 24 5.22 -20.76 2.88
N MET A 25 4.92 -20.19 1.71
CA MET A 25 5.12 -18.78 1.44
C MET A 25 3.81 -18.02 1.60
N LYS A 26 3.86 -16.88 2.28
CA LYS A 26 2.71 -15.98 2.39
C LYS A 26 2.62 -15.12 1.14
N GLN A 27 1.62 -15.38 0.31
CA GLN A 27 1.35 -14.59 -0.89
C GLN A 27 0.17 -13.63 -0.64
N THR A 28 0.35 -12.36 -0.98
CA THR A 28 -0.72 -11.35 -0.95
C THR A 28 -0.83 -10.71 -2.31
N SER A 29 -2.01 -10.82 -2.92
CA SER A 29 -2.34 -10.10 -4.15
C SER A 29 -2.68 -8.66 -3.82
N ILE A 30 -2.02 -7.72 -4.48
CA ILE A 30 -2.28 -6.29 -4.34
C ILE A 30 -3.18 -5.86 -5.50
N ALA A 31 -4.33 -5.27 -5.17
CA ALA A 31 -5.27 -4.73 -6.14
C ALA A 31 -5.50 -3.25 -5.86
N ALA A 32 -5.67 -2.46 -6.91
CA ALA A 32 -6.02 -1.05 -6.80
C ALA A 32 -7.40 -0.90 -6.13
N LYS A 33 -7.50 0.01 -5.15
CA LYS A 33 -8.76 0.29 -4.44
C LYS A 33 -9.76 1.08 -5.28
N VAL A 34 -9.29 1.76 -6.32
CA VAL A 34 -10.09 2.61 -7.22
C VAL A 34 -9.71 2.27 -8.66
N PRO A 35 -10.67 2.12 -9.59
CA PRO A 35 -10.34 1.98 -11.00
C PRO A 35 -9.68 3.28 -11.50
N GLY A 36 -8.49 3.16 -12.08
CA GLY A 36 -7.71 4.28 -12.56
C GLY A 36 -6.60 3.81 -13.49
N ARG A 37 -5.98 4.72 -14.21
CA ARG A 37 -4.84 4.38 -15.08
C ARG A 37 -3.58 4.33 -14.22
N ILE A 38 -2.73 3.32 -14.46
CA ILE A 38 -1.41 3.25 -13.86
C ILE A 38 -0.57 4.38 -14.48
N ALA A 39 -0.12 5.32 -13.66
CA ALA A 39 0.79 6.38 -14.09
C ALA A 39 2.22 5.85 -14.14
N GLN A 40 2.64 5.15 -13.08
CA GLN A 40 3.98 4.61 -12.97
C GLN A 40 4.00 3.39 -12.04
N ILE A 41 4.82 2.40 -12.41
CA ILE A 41 5.19 1.27 -11.56
C ILE A 41 6.57 1.60 -10.96
N LEU A 42 6.68 1.55 -9.64
CA LEU A 42 7.87 2.02 -8.89
C LEU A 42 8.75 0.85 -8.42
N VAL A 43 8.38 -0.39 -8.73
CA VAL A 43 9.04 -1.61 -8.26
C VAL A 43 9.16 -2.64 -9.38
N THR A 44 10.19 -3.47 -9.33
CA THR A 44 10.41 -4.55 -10.31
C THR A 44 10.14 -5.92 -9.67
N GLU A 45 9.82 -6.91 -10.51
CA GLU A 45 9.69 -8.30 -10.06
C GLU A 45 10.99 -8.76 -9.37
N GLY A 46 10.87 -9.24 -8.13
CA GLY A 46 12.00 -9.68 -7.31
C GLY A 46 12.55 -8.64 -6.33
N ASP A 47 12.07 -7.39 -6.35
CA ASP A 47 12.45 -6.38 -5.38
C ASP A 47 11.91 -6.69 -3.97
N LYS A 48 12.72 -6.40 -2.95
CA LYS A 48 12.27 -6.40 -1.56
C LYS A 48 11.48 -5.12 -1.29
N VAL A 49 10.25 -5.29 -0.82
CA VAL A 49 9.36 -4.18 -0.50
C VAL A 49 8.96 -4.20 0.97
N GLU A 50 8.83 -3.02 1.57
CA GLU A 50 8.43 -2.85 2.96
C GLU A 50 6.97 -2.42 3.09
N ALA A 51 6.38 -2.60 4.28
CA ALA A 51 5.02 -2.18 4.55
C ALA A 51 4.91 -0.64 4.48
N GLY A 52 3.97 -0.14 3.67
CA GLY A 52 3.78 1.29 3.45
C GLY A 52 4.59 1.87 2.29
N GLN A 53 5.44 1.08 1.63
CA GLN A 53 6.14 1.51 0.43
C GLN A 53 5.16 1.69 -0.74
N GLN A 54 5.26 2.82 -1.44
CA GLN A 54 4.48 3.08 -2.65
C GLN A 54 4.99 2.18 -3.78
N LEU A 55 4.11 1.32 -4.30
CA LEU A 55 4.45 0.36 -5.35
C LEU A 55 4.00 0.83 -6.73
N ILE A 56 2.85 1.50 -6.77
CA ILE A 56 2.19 1.94 -8.00
C ILE A 56 1.67 3.35 -7.75
N GLU A 57 1.97 4.25 -8.67
CA GLU A 57 1.32 5.55 -8.74
C GLU A 57 0.17 5.47 -9.74
N MET A 58 -1.01 5.86 -9.30
CA MET A 58 -2.22 5.88 -10.13
C MET A 58 -2.59 7.32 -10.44
N ASP A 59 -2.70 7.65 -11.72
CA ASP A 59 -3.21 8.95 -12.13
C ASP A 59 -4.72 8.83 -12.40
N SER A 60 -5.49 9.54 -11.59
CA SER A 60 -6.94 9.58 -11.68
C SER A 60 -7.39 11.05 -11.69
N PRO A 61 -7.54 11.68 -12.87
CA PRO A 61 -7.89 13.09 -12.98
C PRO A 61 -9.22 13.42 -12.28
N GLU A 62 -10.15 12.47 -12.21
CA GLU A 62 -11.42 12.61 -11.49
C GLU A 62 -11.24 12.73 -9.97
N ILE A 63 -10.27 12.02 -9.39
CA ILE A 63 -9.97 12.11 -7.95
C ILE A 63 -9.35 13.47 -7.65
N ASN A 64 -8.39 13.91 -8.48
CA ASN A 64 -7.79 15.23 -8.36
C ASN A 64 -8.83 16.35 -8.47
N ALA A 65 -9.77 16.23 -9.42
CA ALA A 65 -10.88 17.18 -9.57
C ALA A 65 -11.78 17.23 -8.32
N LYS A 66 -12.16 16.07 -7.77
CA LYS A 66 -12.97 16.00 -6.52
C LYS A 66 -12.25 16.60 -5.32
N VAL A 67 -10.95 16.33 -5.17
CA VAL A 67 -10.12 16.91 -4.10
C VAL A 67 -10.08 18.43 -4.24
N ASN A 68 -9.88 18.95 -5.45
CA ASN A 68 -9.87 20.39 -5.70
C ASN A 68 -11.23 21.04 -5.42
N GLN A 69 -12.32 20.39 -5.81
CA GLN A 69 -13.67 20.86 -5.50
C GLN A 69 -13.92 20.92 -3.98
N ALA A 70 -13.52 19.88 -3.24
CA ALA A 70 -13.66 19.84 -1.79
C ALA A 70 -12.82 20.94 -1.10
N ARG A 71 -11.58 21.17 -1.57
CA ARG A 71 -10.72 22.27 -1.08
C ARG A 71 -11.35 23.63 -1.33
N ALA A 72 -11.86 23.88 -2.54
CA ALA A 72 -12.54 25.13 -2.85
C ALA A 72 -13.78 25.36 -1.97
N GLY A 73 -14.53 24.30 -1.66
CA GLY A 73 -15.66 24.37 -0.72
C GLY A 73 -15.22 24.72 0.71
N LEU A 74 -14.10 24.16 1.17
CA LEU A 74 -13.53 24.47 2.48
C LEU A 74 -13.05 25.92 2.55
N ASP A 75 -12.34 26.41 1.53
CA ASP A 75 -11.87 27.80 1.48
C ASP A 75 -13.03 28.80 1.46
N ALA A 76 -14.11 28.48 0.73
CA ALA A 76 -15.32 29.30 0.70
C ALA A 76 -16.01 29.33 2.08
N ALA A 77 -16.11 28.18 2.76
CA ALA A 77 -16.68 28.11 4.10
C ALA A 77 -15.83 28.87 5.13
N GLN A 78 -14.50 28.75 5.05
CA GLN A 78 -13.59 29.51 5.90
C GLN A 78 -13.73 31.01 5.66
N SER A 79 -13.77 31.45 4.40
CA SER A 79 -14.00 32.85 4.05
C SER A 79 -15.35 33.37 4.56
N GLN A 80 -16.38 32.51 4.59
CA GLN A 80 -17.69 32.88 5.12
C GLN A 80 -17.68 32.99 6.65
N LEU A 81 -16.96 32.10 7.33
CA LEU A 81 -16.73 32.18 8.77
C LEU A 81 -15.95 33.45 9.12
N ASP A 82 -14.85 33.72 8.43
CA ASP A 82 -14.04 34.91 8.63
C ASP A 82 -14.87 36.18 8.39
N LYS A 83 -15.76 36.18 7.40
CA LYS A 83 -16.72 37.29 7.17
C LYS A 83 -17.78 37.38 8.25
N ALA A 84 -18.24 36.28 8.82
CA ALA A 84 -19.22 36.31 9.91
C ALA A 84 -18.57 36.83 11.21
N GLU A 85 -17.33 36.41 11.49
CA GLU A 85 -16.55 36.84 12.65
C GLU A 85 -16.09 38.30 12.51
N ASN A 86 -15.56 38.70 11.35
CA ASN A 86 -15.05 40.05 11.13
C ASN A 86 -16.10 41.04 10.60
N GLY A 87 -17.18 40.57 9.98
CA GLY A 87 -18.32 41.38 9.54
C GLY A 87 -19.26 41.74 10.68
N ALA A 88 -19.23 40.99 11.78
CA ALA A 88 -19.79 41.42 13.05
C ALA A 88 -18.85 42.44 13.73
N ARG A 89 -18.45 43.50 13.02
CA ARG A 89 -17.79 44.63 13.69
C ARG A 89 -18.70 45.08 14.82
N PRO A 90 -18.18 45.37 16.03
CA PRO A 90 -18.99 45.87 17.14
C PRO A 90 -19.88 47.07 16.75
N GLN A 91 -19.43 47.83 15.74
CA GLN A 91 -20.16 48.96 15.16
C GLN A 91 -21.47 48.55 14.44
N GLU A 92 -21.53 47.42 13.75
CA GLU A 92 -22.76 46.93 13.08
C GLU A 92 -23.73 46.32 14.10
N ILE A 93 -23.22 45.65 15.14
CA ILE A 93 -24.03 45.14 16.26
C ILE A 93 -24.61 46.29 17.10
N ALA A 94 -23.87 47.39 17.26
CA ALA A 94 -24.33 48.58 17.96
C ALA A 94 -25.39 49.36 17.16
N GLN A 95 -25.29 49.40 15.82
CA GLN A 95 -26.30 50.01 14.96
C GLN A 95 -27.58 49.18 14.85
N ALA A 96 -27.50 47.85 14.92
CA ALA A 96 -28.68 46.98 14.94
C ALA A 96 -29.46 47.00 16.28
N LYS A 97 -28.87 47.57 17.34
CA LYS A 97 -29.48 47.69 18.68
C LYS A 97 -30.07 49.08 18.96
N ALA A 98 -29.93 50.06 18.05
CA ALA A 98 -30.43 51.42 18.20
C ALA A 98 -31.81 51.60 17.55
#